data_AF-A0A1F8FSZ5-F1
#
_entry.id   AF-A0A1F8FSZ5-F1
#
_cell.length_a   1.000
_cell.length_b   1.000
_cell.length_c   1.000
_cell.angle_alpha   90.00
_cell.angle_beta   90.00
_cell.angle_gamma   90.00
#
_symmetry.space_group_name_H-M   'P 1'
#
loop_
_entity.id
_entity.type
_entity.pdbx_description
1 polymer ?
#
loop_
_entity_poly.entity_id
_entity_poly.type
_entity_poly.pdbx_seq_one_letter_code
_entity_poly.pdbx_strand_id
1 'polypeptide(L)'
;MKEPKIEKLEQPLLNLKTNPEEATTAMVKIEGPDWLEHQENWIRNLKSTEHTLKGALEWLASNPSDDSFVVYGLGGNHRYYVDSDGTIRFSSRHSLPKYAEMAEELGFKVQ
;
A
#
# COMPACT_ATOMS: atom_id res chain seq x y z
N MET A 1 20.26 6.09 35.43
CA MET A 1 19.96 6.96 34.27
C MET A 1 18.68 6.43 33.65
N LYS A 2 17.63 7.26 33.53
CA LYS A 2 16.43 6.89 32.79
C LYS A 2 16.68 7.26 31.33
N GLU A 3 16.66 6.28 30.44
CA GLU A 3 16.71 6.54 29.00
C GLU A 3 15.52 7.42 28.61
N PRO A 4 15.71 8.46 27.78
CA PRO A 4 14.59 9.22 27.26
C PRO A 4 13.76 8.29 26.36
N LYS A 5 12.51 8.04 26.74
CA LYS A 5 11.50 7.49 25.84
C LYS A 5 11.40 8.47 24.67
N ILE A 6 11.96 8.09 23.53
CA ILE A 6 11.69 8.76 22.26
C ILE A 6 10.21 8.51 22.02
N GLU A 7 9.38 9.54 22.19
CA GLU A 7 8.01 9.53 21.70
C GLU A 7 8.11 9.32 20.19
N LYS A 8 7.75 8.12 19.72
CA LYS A 8 7.50 7.90 18.30
C LYS A 8 6.38 8.86 17.94
N LEU A 9 6.72 9.99 17.32
CA LEU A 9 5.76 10.83 16.60
C LEU A 9 4.95 9.88 15.73
N GLU A 10 3.66 9.73 16.03
CA GLU A 10 2.74 8.95 15.21
C GLU A 10 2.73 9.60 13.84
N GLN A 11 3.53 9.06 12.91
CA GLN A 11 3.46 9.48 11.52
C GLN A 11 2.02 9.23 11.05
N PRO A 12 1.39 10.21 10.37
CA PRO A 12 0.05 9.99 9.84
C PRO A 12 0.07 8.76 8.94
N LEU A 13 -0.88 7.85 9.16
CA LEU A 13 -0.98 6.64 8.36
C LEU A 13 -1.22 7.02 6.89
N LEU A 14 -0.53 6.33 5.98
CA LEU A 14 -0.72 6.53 4.55
C LEU A 14 -2.17 6.20 4.14
N ASN A 15 -2.75 7.08 3.33
CA ASN A 15 -4.15 6.99 2.91
C ASN A 15 -4.30 7.30 1.41
N LEU A 16 -4.74 6.31 0.65
CA LEU A 16 -4.84 6.43 -0.81
C LEU A 16 -5.91 7.45 -1.26
N LYS A 17 -6.83 7.83 -0.39
CA LYS A 17 -7.91 8.79 -0.67
C LYS A 17 -7.50 10.24 -0.38
N THR A 18 -6.76 10.49 0.71
CA THR A 18 -6.40 11.86 1.15
C THR A 18 -4.98 12.28 0.77
N ASN A 19 -4.04 11.33 0.66
CA ASN A 19 -2.66 11.59 0.20
C ASN A 19 -2.18 10.53 -0.82
N PRO A 20 -2.85 10.42 -2.00
CA PRO A 20 -2.55 9.39 -3.00
C PRO A 20 -1.12 9.42 -3.54
N GLU A 21 -0.53 10.60 -3.72
CA GLU A 21 0.85 10.74 -4.23
C GLU A 21 1.88 10.24 -3.23
N GLU A 22 1.70 10.57 -1.94
CA GLU A 22 2.57 10.11 -0.85
C GLU A 22 2.46 8.60 -0.67
N ALA A 23 1.23 8.08 -0.64
CA ALA A 23 0.95 6.66 -0.58
C ALA A 23 1.60 5.90 -1.75
N THR A 24 1.40 6.36 -2.98
CA THR A 24 1.98 5.73 -4.17
C THR A 24 3.50 5.77 -4.12
N THR A 25 4.09 6.89 -3.72
CA THR A 25 5.54 7.03 -3.57
C THR A 25 6.09 6.02 -2.55
N ALA A 26 5.41 5.83 -1.42
CA ALA A 26 5.80 4.85 -0.42
C ALA A 26 5.69 3.40 -0.92
N MET A 27 4.64 3.08 -1.68
CA MET A 27 4.52 1.76 -2.33
C MET A 27 5.67 1.52 -3.31
N VAL A 28 5.99 2.51 -4.16
CA VAL A 28 7.12 2.43 -5.11
C VAL A 28 8.48 2.28 -4.39
N LYS A 29 8.67 2.90 -3.22
CA LYS A 29 9.89 2.70 -2.42
C LYS A 29 10.07 1.25 -1.98
N ILE A 30 8.99 0.55 -1.66
CA ILE A 30 9.02 -0.87 -1.26
C ILE A 30 9.20 -1.78 -2.48
N GLU A 31 8.43 -1.54 -3.54
CA GLU A 31 8.37 -2.43 -4.71
C GLU A 31 9.47 -2.21 -5.73
N GLY A 32 10.04 -1.00 -5.78
CA GLY A 32 10.96 -0.56 -6.81
C GLY A 32 10.28 0.19 -7.96
N PRO A 33 11.08 0.89 -8.79
CA PRO A 33 10.58 1.80 -9.82
C PRO A 33 9.78 1.11 -10.93
N ASP A 34 10.09 -0.16 -11.22
CA ASP A 34 9.46 -0.93 -12.31
C ASP A 34 8.04 -1.38 -11.97
N TRP A 35 7.62 -1.25 -10.71
CA TRP A 35 6.31 -1.72 -10.27
C TRP A 35 5.17 -1.03 -11.01
N LEU A 36 5.24 0.29 -11.24
CA LEU A 36 4.20 1.02 -11.97
C LEU A 36 4.07 0.55 -13.42
N GLU A 37 5.19 0.30 -14.11
CA GLU A 37 5.15 -0.26 -15.46
C GLU A 37 4.53 -1.66 -15.46
N HIS A 38 4.86 -2.46 -14.43
CA HIS A 38 4.30 -3.80 -14.27
C HIS A 38 2.78 -3.78 -14.06
N GLN A 39 2.27 -2.81 -13.28
CA GLN A 39 0.83 -2.57 -13.09
C GLN A 39 0.14 -2.29 -14.44
N GLU A 40 0.69 -1.39 -15.25
CA GLU A 40 0.14 -1.06 -16.58
C GLU A 40 0.16 -2.28 -17.52
N ASN A 41 1.25 -3.06 -17.47
CA ASN A 41 1.37 -4.29 -18.25
C ASN A 41 0.32 -5.33 -17.82
N TRP A 42 0.03 -5.48 -16.53
CA TRP A 42 -1.05 -6.34 -16.04
C TRP A 42 -2.42 -5.89 -16.55
N ILE A 43 -2.71 -4.60 -16.46
CA ILE A 43 -3.99 -4.06 -16.93
C ILE A 43 -4.18 -4.37 -18.42
N ARG A 44 -3.15 -4.14 -19.23
CA ARG A 44 -3.19 -4.39 -20.67
C ARG A 44 -3.37 -5.88 -20.99
N ASN A 45 -2.63 -6.74 -20.31
CA ASN A 45 -2.61 -8.18 -20.62
C ASN A 45 -3.87 -8.89 -20.11
N LEU A 46 -4.36 -8.54 -18.92
CA LEU A 46 -5.53 -9.14 -18.28
C LEU A 46 -6.84 -8.45 -18.67
N LYS A 47 -6.77 -7.26 -19.27
CA LYS A 47 -7.93 -6.41 -19.58
C LYS A 47 -8.81 -6.14 -18.36
N SER A 48 -8.17 -5.99 -17.19
CA SER A 48 -8.81 -5.80 -15.89
C SER A 48 -7.94 -4.88 -15.02
N THR A 49 -8.57 -4.06 -14.18
CA THR A 49 -7.87 -3.27 -13.15
C THR A 49 -7.85 -3.99 -11.80
N GLU A 50 -8.35 -5.21 -11.71
CA GLU A 50 -8.33 -6.02 -10.50
C GLU A 50 -6.91 -6.17 -9.95
N HIS A 51 -6.78 -6.04 -8.64
CA HIS A 51 -5.52 -6.07 -7.89
C HIS A 51 -4.47 -5.02 -8.27
N THR A 52 -4.87 -3.97 -8.98
CA THR A 52 -3.97 -2.89 -9.37
C THR A 52 -4.16 -1.62 -8.55
N LEU A 53 -3.14 -0.76 -8.52
CA LEU A 53 -3.25 0.56 -7.88
C LEU A 53 -4.37 1.39 -8.52
N LYS A 54 -4.49 1.33 -9.86
CA LYS A 54 -5.58 1.98 -10.59
C LYS A 54 -6.94 1.43 -10.17
N GLY A 55 -7.07 0.12 -10.04
CA GLY A 55 -8.31 -0.53 -9.59
C GLY A 55 -8.69 -0.11 -8.18
N ALA A 56 -7.73 0.04 -7.27
CA ALA A 56 -8.00 0.54 -5.91
C ALA A 56 -8.52 1.98 -5.93
N LEU A 57 -7.95 2.86 -6.77
CA LEU A 57 -8.41 4.23 -6.93
C LEU A 57 -9.83 4.31 -7.52
N GLU A 58 -10.10 3.49 -8.56
CA GLU A 58 -11.44 3.36 -9.16
C GLU A 58 -12.46 2.82 -8.14
N TRP A 59 -12.07 1.81 -7.36
CA TRP A 59 -12.88 1.23 -6.30
C TRP A 59 -13.20 2.27 -5.21
N LEU A 60 -12.21 3.02 -4.71
CA LEU A 60 -12.42 4.10 -3.75
C LEU A 60 -13.37 5.19 -4.28
N ALA A 61 -13.24 5.55 -5.55
CA ALA A 61 -14.10 6.54 -6.19
C ALA A 61 -15.57 6.08 -6.29
N SER A 62 -15.81 4.77 -6.31
CA SER A 62 -17.16 4.19 -6.31
C SER A 62 -17.88 4.24 -4.95
N ASN A 63 -17.21 4.72 -3.89
CA ASN A 63 -17.69 4.71 -2.50
C ASN A 63 -18.15 3.31 -2.06
N PRO A 64 -17.19 2.36 -2.00
CA PRO A 64 -17.49 0.95 -1.81
C PRO A 64 -17.98 0.68 -0.38
N SER A 65 -18.89 -0.29 -0.25
CA SER A 65 -19.34 -0.81 1.03
C SER A 65 -18.56 -2.04 1.50
N ASP A 66 -17.72 -2.62 0.63
CA ASP A 66 -16.91 -3.79 0.94
C ASP A 66 -15.78 -3.46 1.92
N ASP A 67 -15.27 -4.49 2.61
CA ASP A 67 -14.26 -4.31 3.66
C ASP A 67 -12.93 -3.73 3.14
N SER A 68 -12.38 -4.26 2.03
CA SER A 68 -11.11 -3.75 1.47
C SER A 68 -10.83 -4.22 0.04
N PHE A 69 -10.09 -3.43 -0.72
CA PHE A 69 -9.50 -3.80 -2.02
C PHE A 69 -8.04 -4.23 -1.84
N VAL A 70 -7.61 -5.30 -2.51
CA VAL A 70 -6.24 -5.79 -2.41
C VAL A 70 -5.43 -5.36 -3.62
N VAL A 71 -4.35 -4.60 -3.43
CA VAL A 71 -3.35 -4.28 -4.46
C VAL A 71 -2.15 -5.22 -4.33
N TYR A 72 -1.66 -5.73 -5.46
CA TYR A 72 -0.48 -6.59 -5.50
C TYR A 72 0.82 -5.80 -5.76
N GLY A 73 1.86 -6.16 -4.99
CA GLY A 73 3.23 -5.74 -5.21
C GLY A 73 3.86 -6.38 -6.46
N LEU A 74 5.11 -6.05 -6.74
CA LEU A 74 5.83 -6.53 -7.92
C LEU A 74 5.92 -8.07 -7.90
N GLY A 75 5.51 -8.70 -9.01
CA GLY A 75 5.46 -10.16 -9.14
C GLY A 75 4.42 -10.85 -8.25
N GLY A 76 3.50 -10.10 -7.63
CA GLY A 76 2.47 -10.65 -6.73
C GLY A 76 3.00 -11.00 -5.33
N ASN A 77 4.20 -10.54 -4.98
CA ASN A 77 4.85 -10.91 -3.73
C ASN A 77 4.17 -10.25 -2.53
N HIS A 78 4.06 -8.91 -2.52
CA HIS A 78 3.45 -8.16 -1.43
C HIS A 78 1.96 -7.91 -1.66
N ARG A 79 1.23 -7.67 -0.57
CA ARG A 79 -0.19 -7.27 -0.61
C ARG A 79 -0.43 -6.03 0.23
N TYR A 80 -1.15 -5.09 -0.36
CA TYR A 80 -1.65 -3.88 0.27
C TYR A 80 -3.17 -3.95 0.30
N TYR A 81 -3.75 -3.90 1.49
CA TYR A 81 -5.20 -3.85 1.67
C TYR A 81 -5.59 -2.38 1.83
N VAL A 82 -6.42 -1.90 0.91
CA VAL A 82 -6.95 -0.54 0.91
C VAL A 82 -8.37 -0.60 1.44
N ASP A 83 -8.60 -0.03 2.61
CA ASP A 83 -9.92 0.05 3.24
C ASP A 83 -10.77 1.13 2.56
N SER A 84 -12.09 1.12 2.75
CA SER A 84 -13.02 2.04 2.07
C SER A 84 -12.82 3.53 2.43
N ASP A 85 -12.16 3.80 3.56
CA ASP A 85 -11.72 5.14 3.97
C ASP A 85 -10.38 5.58 3.34
N GLY A 86 -9.74 4.70 2.57
CA GLY A 86 -8.44 4.90 1.92
C GLY A 86 -7.25 4.42 2.73
N THR A 87 -7.42 3.97 3.97
CA THR A 87 -6.31 3.48 4.81
C THR A 87 -5.62 2.30 4.14
N ILE A 88 -4.28 2.30 4.14
CA ILE A 88 -3.49 1.24 3.52
C ILE A 88 -2.84 0.36 4.60
N ARG A 89 -3.12 -0.94 4.55
CA ARG A 89 -2.52 -1.97 5.40
C ARG A 89 -1.57 -2.86 4.60
N PHE A 90 -0.29 -2.87 4.97
CA PHE A 90 0.71 -3.75 4.38
C PHE A 90 0.72 -5.12 5.06
N SER A 91 0.76 -6.19 4.27
CA SER A 91 0.67 -7.56 4.79
C SER A 91 2.04 -8.16 5.13
N SER A 92 2.33 -8.31 6.42
CA SER A 92 3.55 -8.97 6.89
C SER A 92 3.62 -10.44 6.46
N ARG A 93 2.47 -11.14 6.42
CA ARG A 93 2.35 -12.56 6.00
C ARG A 93 2.77 -12.82 4.57
N HIS A 94 2.79 -11.77 3.76
CA HIS A 94 3.08 -11.83 2.34
C HIS A 94 4.30 -10.97 2.02
N SER A 95 5.26 -10.92 2.93
CA SER A 95 6.49 -10.16 2.76
C SER A 95 7.62 -10.82 3.53
N LEU A 96 8.86 -10.53 3.16
CA LEU A 96 9.99 -10.77 4.06
C LEU A 96 9.97 -9.74 5.20
N PRO A 97 10.45 -10.09 6.42
CA PRO A 97 10.42 -9.19 7.58
C PRO A 97 10.99 -7.79 7.30
N LYS A 98 12.08 -7.70 6.54
CA LYS A 98 12.70 -6.41 6.15
C LYS A 98 11.75 -5.45 5.41
N TYR A 99 10.79 -5.97 4.64
CA TYR A 99 9.83 -5.14 3.91
C TYR A 99 8.67 -4.71 4.80
N ALA A 100 8.28 -5.54 5.76
CA ALA A 100 7.32 -5.15 6.79
C ALA A 100 7.90 -4.03 7.67
N GLU A 101 9.16 -4.15 8.10
CA GLU A 101 9.87 -3.09 8.83
C GLU A 101 9.95 -1.79 8.01
N MET A 102 10.37 -1.89 6.74
CA MET A 102 10.39 -0.75 5.83
C MET A 102 9.00 -0.12 5.63
N ALA A 103 7.93 -0.93 5.60
CA ALA A 103 6.57 -0.43 5.48
C ALA A 103 6.13 0.35 6.73
N GLU A 104 6.46 -0.13 7.93
CA GLU A 104 6.21 0.62 9.17
C GLU A 104 6.96 1.96 9.18
N GLU A 105 8.22 1.97 8.76
CA GLU A 105 9.05 3.20 8.68
C GLU A 105 8.52 4.23 7.68
N LEU A 106 7.83 3.76 6.63
CA LEU A 106 7.20 4.60 5.62
C LEU A 106 5.78 5.05 5.98
N GLY A 107 5.25 4.62 7.14
CA GLY A 107 3.92 5.03 7.62
C GLY A 107 2.77 4.13 7.18
N PHE A 108 3.04 2.91 6.70
CA PHE A 108 1.99 1.91 6.51
C PHE A 108 1.59 1.28 7.84
N LYS A 109 0.30 0.94 7.98
CA LYS A 109 -0.15 0.01 9.02
C LYS A 109 0.26 -1.40 8.60
N VAL A 110 1.07 -2.09 9.40
CA VAL A 110 1.42 -3.49 9.14
C VAL A 110 0.45 -4.43 9.86
N GLN A 111 0.10 -5.54 9.21
CA GLN A 111 -0.79 -6.59 9.74
C GLN A 111 -0.33 -8.01 9.41
#